data_AF-A0AAD5D980-F1
#
_entry.id   AF-A0AAD5D980-F1
#
_cell.length_a   1.000
_cell.length_b   1.000
_cell.length_c   1.000
_cell.angle_alpha   90.00
_cell.angle_beta   90.00
_cell.angle_gamma   90.00
#
_symmetry.space_group_name_H-M   'P 1'
#
loop_
_entity.id
_entity.type
_entity.pdbx_description
1 polymer ?
#
loop_
_entity_poly.entity_id
_entity_poly.type
_entity_poly.pdbx_seq_one_letter_code
_entity_poly.pdbx_strand_id
1 'polypeptide(L)' 'MALVYVGNMDPKVNERDIEDEFRTFGVIRSVWVARRLPGYGFVDFDDSNDAQDAIRELD' A
#
# COMPACT_ATOMS: atom_id res chain seq x y z
N MET A 1 6.92 0.90 12.27
CA MET A 1 7.01 1.56 10.96
C MET A 1 7.50 0.56 9.95
N ALA A 2 6.71 0.35 8.91
CA ALA A 2 7.06 -0.50 7.78
C ALA A 2 6.54 0.13 6.48
N LEU A 3 7.40 0.16 5.47
CA LEU A 3 7.07 0.69 4.15
C LEU A 3 6.85 -0.48 3.19
N VAL A 4 5.62 -0.66 2.74
CA VAL A 4 5.26 -1.70 1.76
C VAL A 4 5.32 -1.11 0.37
N TYR A 5 6.02 -1.78 -0.54
CA TYR A 5 6.06 -1.42 -1.96
C TYR A 5 4.95 -2.16 -2.72
N VAL A 6 4.17 -1.41 -3.48
CA VAL A 6 3.12 -1.94 -4.34
C VAL A 6 3.47 -1.60 -5.79
N GLY A 7 3.73 -2.61 -6.59
CA GLY A 7 4.07 -2.47 -8.01
C GLY A 7 2.97 -3.01 -8.92
N ASN A 8 3.12 -2.77 -10.22
CA ASN A 8 2.20 -3.29 -11.26
C ASN A 8 0.73 -2.87 -11.04
N MET A 9 0.51 -1.69 -10.47
CA MET A 9 -0.82 -1.17 -10.24
C MET A 9 -1.44 -0.68 -11.54
N ASP A 10 -2.75 -0.91 -11.69
CA ASP A 10 -3.51 -0.36 -12.79
C ASP A 10 -3.49 1.18 -12.71
N PRO A 11 -3.29 1.91 -13.83
CA PRO A 11 -3.25 3.37 -13.82
C PRO A 11 -4.52 4.05 -13.30
N LYS A 12 -5.62 3.30 -13.10
CA LYS A 12 -6.84 3.79 -12.46
C LYS A 12 -6.78 3.83 -10.93
N VAL A 13 -5.84 3.09 -10.32
CA VAL A 13 -5.68 3.01 -8.85
C VAL A 13 -5.10 4.32 -8.32
N ASN A 14 -5.73 4.88 -7.29
CA ASN A 14 -5.26 6.05 -6.58
C ASN A 14 -4.84 5.72 -5.14
N GLU A 15 -4.20 6.68 -4.49
CA GLU A 15 -3.80 6.60 -3.07
C GLU A 15 -4.98 6.23 -2.16
N ARG A 16 -6.19 6.74 -2.45
CA ARG A 16 -7.40 6.40 -1.70
C ARG A 16 -7.82 4.94 -1.83
N ASP A 17 -7.75 4.38 -3.03
CA ASP A 17 -8.14 3.00 -3.27
C ASP A 17 -7.20 2.06 -2.48
N ILE A 18 -5.90 2.37 -2.51
CA ILE A 18 -4.87 1.69 -1.72
C ILE A 18 -5.13 1.89 -0.22
N GLU A 19 -5.40 3.10 0.23
CA GLU A 19 -5.68 3.36 1.65
C GLU A 19 -6.90 2.58 2.16
N ASP A 20 -8.00 2.57 1.40
CA ASP A 20 -9.23 1.85 1.75
C ASP A 20 -9.06 0.32 1.73
N GLU A 21 -8.19 -0.20 0.87
CA GLU A 21 -7.88 -1.64 0.82
C GLU A 21 -6.94 -2.06 1.95
N PHE A 22 -5.86 -1.30 2.16
CA PHE A 22 -4.83 -1.66 3.13
C PHE A 22 -5.20 -1.32 4.59
N ARG A 23 -6.16 -0.42 4.83
CA ARG A 23 -6.62 -0.08 6.20
C ARG A 23 -7.26 -1.26 6.92
N THR A 24 -7.67 -2.30 6.19
CA THR A 24 -8.24 -3.51 6.80
C THR A 24 -7.19 -4.32 7.56
N PHE A 25 -5.92 -4.17 7.20
CA PHE A 25 -4.81 -4.87 7.84
C PHE A 25 -4.25 -4.12 9.05
N GLY A 26 -4.31 -2.78 9.04
CA GLY A 26 -3.79 -1.98 10.13
C GLY A 26 -3.85 -0.47 9.91
N VAL A 27 -3.19 0.26 10.82
CA VAL A 27 -3.16 1.73 10.77
C VAL A 27 -2.15 2.21 9.73
N ILE A 28 -2.66 2.89 8.70
CA ILE A 28 -1.85 3.52 7.66
C ILE A 28 -1.47 4.93 8.10
N ARG A 29 -0.18 5.26 8.02
CA ARG A 29 0.34 6.60 8.26
C ARG A 29 0.27 7.47 7.03
N SER A 30 0.63 6.91 5.88
CA SER A 30 0.67 7.62 4.61
C SER A 30 0.66 6.65 3.45
N VAL A 31 0.01 7.05 2.36
CA VAL A 31 0.08 6.36 1.07
C VAL A 31 0.69 7.30 0.05
N TRP A 32 1.54 6.78 -0.81
CA TRP A 32 2.12 7.53 -1.91
C TRP A 32 2.02 6.71 -3.20
N VAL A 33 1.46 7.28 -4.26
CA VAL A 33 1.33 6.59 -5.55
C VAL A 33 2.01 7.39 -6.67
N ALA A 34 2.94 6.74 -7.36
CA ALA A 34 3.51 7.23 -8.60
C ALA A 34 2.60 6.87 -9.78
N ARG A 35 2.08 7.91 -10.43
CA ARG A 35 1.31 7.79 -11.68
C ARG A 35 2.18 7.64 -12.94
N ARG A 36 3.51 7.51 -12.80
CA ARG A 36 4.41 7.26 -13.95
C ARG A 36 4.49 5.76 -14.21
N LEU A 37 4.13 5.36 -15.43
CA LEU A 37 4.12 3.96 -15.86
C LEU A 37 5.51 3.31 -15.74
N PRO A 38 5.59 2.03 -15.29
CA PRO A 38 4.49 1.22 -14.76
C PRO A 38 4.07 1.70 -13.36
N GLY A 39 2.77 1.85 -13.10
CA GLY A 39 2.26 2.42 -11.85
C GLY A 39 2.79 1.70 -10.62
N TYR A 40 3.34 2.46 -9.67
CA TYR A 40 3.89 1.94 -8.42
C TYR A 40 3.56 2.87 -7.26
N GLY A 41 3.67 2.38 -6.04
CA GLY A 41 3.32 3.13 -4.84
C GLY A 41 3.90 2.51 -3.59
N PHE A 42 3.77 3.25 -2.51
CA PHE A 42 4.25 2.90 -1.20
C PHE A 42 3.16 3.13 -0.16
N VAL A 43 3.03 2.20 0.77
CA VAL A 43 2.13 2.29 1.91
C VAL A 43 2.98 2.26 3.18
N ASP A 44 2.91 3.33 3.97
CA ASP A 44 3.60 3.42 5.26
C ASP A 44 2.64 3.00 6.37
N PHE A 45 2.96 1.90 7.03
CA PHE A 45 2.24 1.36 8.16
C PHE A 45 2.84 1.79 9.49
N ASP A 46 1.97 2.03 10.46
CA ASP A 46 2.36 2.32 11.84
C ASP A 46 3.15 1.14 12.44
N ASP A 47 2.60 -0.07 12.32
CA ASP A 47 3.19 -1.33 12.81
C ASP A 47 3.76 -2.18 11.66
N SER A 48 4.89 -2.82 11.92
CA SER A 48 5.52 -3.73 10.96
C SER A 48 4.83 -5.09 10.86
N ASN A 49 4.11 -5.53 11.90
CA ASN A 49 3.33 -6.76 11.87
C ASN A 49 2.13 -6.62 10.93
N ASP A 50 1.39 -5.51 11.03
CA ASP A 50 0.27 -5.20 10.12
C ASP A 50 0.72 -5.19 8.65
N ALA A 51 1.89 -4.59 8.38
CA ALA A 51 2.49 -4.59 7.05
C ALA A 51 2.86 -6.01 6.57
N GLN A 52 3.34 -6.88 7.46
CA GLN A 52 3.66 -8.26 7.10
C GLN A 52 2.41 -9.08 6.81
N ASP A 53 1.34 -8.89 7.59
CA ASP A 53 0.07 -9.57 7.34
C ASP A 53 -0.56 -9.10 6.03
N ALA A 54 -0.51 -7.80 5.73
CA ALA A 54 -0.93 -7.27 4.43
C ALA A 54 -0.15 -7.90 3.26
N ILE A 55 1.16 -8.03 3.37
CA ILE A 55 1.98 -8.67 2.33
C ILE A 55 1.61 -10.15 2.18
N ARG A 56 1.39 -10.87 3.29
CA ARG A 56 1.04 -12.30 3.26
C ARG A 56 -0.32 -12.58 2.65
N GLU A 57 -1.29 -11.69 2.84
CA GLU A 57 -2.64 -11.81 2.27
C GLU A 57 -2.69 -11.42 0.79
N LEU A 58 -1.73 -10.58 0.33
CA LEU A 58 -1.70 -10.03 -1.04
C LEU A 58 -0.65 -10.67 -1.96
N ASP A 59 0.12 -11.66 -1.50
CA ASP A 59 1.08 -12.44 -2.31
C ASP A 59 0.41 -13.43 -3.28
#